data_AF-A0A428P809-F1
#
_entry.id   AF-A0A428P809-F1
#
_cell.length_a   1.000
_cell.length_b   1.000
_cell.length_c   1.000
_cell.angle_alpha   90.00
_cell.angle_beta   90.00
_cell.angle_gamma   90.00
#
_symmetry.space_group_name_H-M   'P 1'
#
loop_
_entity.id
_entity.type
_entity.pdbx_description
1 polymer ?
#
loop_
_entity_poly.entity_id
_entity_poly.type
_entity_poly.pdbx_seq_one_letter_code
_entity_poly.pdbx_strand_id
1 'polypeptide(L)'
;MGHFGWLPCQPWNPKDNQGKLATHEVGHWLGLFHPFQGQSCEGDGDFVDDTPMQWEVTNGGCPIGKDSCPDEPGLDSIHRYMDYADHDCVIEFTPGQEVRMHSSFDTLRKGRSFDIHKLGPI
;
A
#
# COMPACT_ATOMS: atom_id res chain seq x y z
N MET A 1 -10.52 17.40 15.10
CA MET A 1 -11.04 16.02 15.29
C MET A 1 -10.36 15.14 14.26
N GLY A 2 -9.49 14.22 14.68
CA GLY A 2 -8.74 13.35 13.77
C GLY A 2 -9.62 12.22 13.25
N HIS A 3 -9.79 12.16 11.92
CA HIS A 3 -10.27 10.97 11.24
C HIS A 3 -9.02 10.13 10.90
N PHE A 4 -8.79 9.06 11.67
CA PHE A 4 -7.98 7.94 11.17
C PHE A 4 -8.81 7.26 10.10
N GLY A 5 -8.71 7.77 8.87
CA GLY A 5 -9.45 7.27 7.71
C GLY A 5 -8.86 5.94 7.24
N TRP A 6 -9.21 4.85 7.93
CA TRP A 6 -9.24 3.54 7.30
C TRP A 6 -10.33 3.59 6.23
N LEU A 7 -9.97 4.02 5.02
CA LEU A 7 -10.90 3.89 3.91
C LEU A 7 -11.07 2.38 3.64
N PRO A 8 -12.31 1.86 3.68
CA PRO A 8 -12.57 0.47 3.39
C PRO A 8 -12.09 0.15 1.97
N CYS A 9 -11.84 -1.14 1.71
CA CYS A 9 -11.60 -1.72 0.39
C CYS A 9 -12.24 -0.87 -0.71
N GLN A 10 -11.45 -0.49 -1.73
CA GLN A 10 -11.93 0.24 -2.91
C GLN A 10 -13.33 -0.25 -3.30
N PRO A 11 -14.28 0.65 -3.65
CA PRO A 11 -15.67 0.31 -3.89
C PRO A 11 -15.77 -0.97 -4.72
N TRP A 12 -16.37 -2.02 -4.15
CA TRP A 12 -16.38 -3.34 -4.76
C TRP A 12 -17.01 -3.28 -6.16
N ASN A 13 -16.20 -3.48 -7.19
CA ASN A 13 -16.65 -3.63 -8.56
C ASN A 13 -16.77 -5.13 -8.88
N PRO A 14 -17.98 -5.68 -9.06
CA PRO A 14 -18.18 -7.09 -9.39
C PRO A 14 -17.48 -7.54 -10.67
N LYS A 15 -17.14 -6.60 -11.58
CA LYS A 15 -16.39 -6.90 -12.80
C LYS A 15 -14.87 -7.03 -12.60
N ASP A 16 -14.35 -6.68 -11.41
CA ASP A 16 -12.92 -6.45 -11.22
C ASP A 16 -12.34 -7.14 -9.99
N ASN A 17 -12.61 -8.44 -9.85
CA ASN A 17 -11.99 -9.26 -8.82
C ASN A 17 -10.71 -9.96 -9.32
N GLN A 18 -9.69 -9.19 -9.70
CA GLN A 18 -8.38 -9.74 -10.11
C GLN A 18 -7.49 -10.16 -8.92
N GLY A 19 -8.04 -10.21 -7.69
CA GLY A 19 -7.30 -10.53 -6.46
C GLY A 19 -6.37 -9.42 -5.96
N LYS A 20 -6.25 -8.29 -6.69
CA LYS A 20 -5.32 -7.20 -6.40
C LYS A 20 -5.59 -6.49 -5.08
N LEU A 21 -6.85 -6.41 -4.66
CA LEU A 21 -7.20 -5.95 -3.32
C LEU A 21 -6.58 -6.83 -2.23
N ALA A 22 -6.62 -8.17 -2.38
CA ALA A 22 -5.98 -9.05 -1.41
C ALA A 22 -4.46 -8.85 -1.40
N THR A 23 -3.85 -8.61 -2.57
CA THR A 23 -2.42 -8.26 -2.67
C THR A 23 -2.09 -6.97 -1.90
N HIS A 24 -2.93 -5.93 -2.05
CA HIS A 24 -2.80 -4.67 -1.31
C HIS A 24 -2.83 -4.88 0.21
N GLU A 25 -3.84 -5.59 0.71
CA GLU A 25 -3.99 -5.86 2.14
C GLU A 25 -2.87 -6.75 2.70
N VAL A 26 -2.37 -7.71 1.91
CA VAL A 26 -1.17 -8.48 2.28
C VAL A 26 0.06 -7.58 2.33
N GLY A 27 0.18 -6.60 1.45
CA GLY A 27 1.23 -5.56 1.51
C GLY A 27 1.20 -4.79 2.84
N HIS A 28 0.02 -4.33 3.27
CA HIS A 28 -0.16 -3.73 4.60
C HIS A 28 0.18 -4.68 5.74
N TRP A 29 -0.27 -5.93 5.66
CA TRP A 29 0.12 -6.94 6.63
C TRP A 29 1.65 -7.08 6.65
N LEU A 30 2.33 -7.05 5.51
CA LEU A 30 3.79 -7.05 5.43
C LEU A 30 4.44 -5.68 5.72
N GLY A 31 3.70 -4.68 6.20
CA GLY A 31 4.26 -3.42 6.71
C GLY A 31 4.52 -2.35 5.66
N LEU A 32 3.91 -2.47 4.49
CA LEU A 32 3.89 -1.40 3.49
C LEU A 32 2.85 -0.33 3.86
N PHE A 33 3.22 0.93 3.65
CA PHE A 33 2.29 2.05 3.70
C PHE A 33 1.81 2.41 2.29
N HIS A 34 0.80 3.27 2.21
CA HIS A 34 0.43 3.87 0.93
C HIS A 34 1.51 4.88 0.49
N PRO A 35 1.79 5.02 -0.83
CA PRO A 35 2.68 6.06 -1.36
C PRO A 35 2.29 7.48 -0.92
N PHE A 36 0.97 7.72 -0.77
CA PHE A 36 0.39 8.97 -0.30
C PHE A 36 0.32 9.11 1.23
N GLN A 37 1.03 8.25 1.97
CA GLN A 37 1.08 8.34 3.43
C GLN A 37 1.69 9.67 3.86
N GLY A 38 1.05 10.34 4.81
CA GLY A 38 1.44 11.68 5.25
C GLY A 38 0.80 12.81 4.45
N GLN A 39 0.24 12.53 3.27
CA GLN A 39 -0.48 13.51 2.43
C GLN A 39 0.35 14.79 2.17
N SER A 40 1.62 14.59 1.86
CA SER A 40 2.63 15.64 1.72
C SER A 40 3.63 15.24 0.64
N CYS A 41 4.21 16.23 -0.05
CA CYS A 41 5.37 16.03 -0.94
C CYS A 41 6.71 16.17 -0.19
N GLU A 42 6.66 16.33 1.14
CA GLU A 42 7.82 16.45 2.01
C GLU A 42 7.87 15.27 2.99
N GLY A 43 9.07 14.95 3.48
CA GLY A 43 9.30 13.92 4.51
C GLY A 43 9.69 12.57 3.92
N ASP A 44 9.35 11.49 4.62
CA ASP A 44 9.80 10.13 4.29
C ASP A 44 8.82 9.35 3.38
N GLY A 45 7.68 9.93 3.01
CA GLY A 45 6.64 9.28 2.21
C GLY A 45 6.15 7.96 2.82
N ASP A 46 6.22 6.87 2.03
CA ASP A 46 5.87 5.51 2.46
C ASP A 46 7.05 4.74 3.11
N PHE A 47 8.18 5.42 3.36
CA PHE A 47 9.44 4.86 3.86
C PHE A 47 10.05 3.81 2.92
N VAL A 48 9.88 4.00 1.60
CA VAL A 48 10.51 3.20 0.56
C VAL A 48 11.13 4.12 -0.50
N ASP A 49 12.47 4.17 -0.55
CA ASP A 49 13.23 5.13 -1.37
C ASP A 49 12.96 5.06 -2.89
N ASP A 50 12.55 3.91 -3.42
CA ASP A 50 12.21 3.75 -4.84
C ASP A 50 10.72 4.03 -5.14
N THR A 51 10.00 4.56 -4.17
CA THR A 51 8.67 5.12 -4.34
C THR A 51 8.71 6.63 -4.52
N PRO A 52 8.27 7.18 -5.66
CA PRO A 52 8.08 8.61 -5.82
C PRO A 52 7.18 9.18 -4.74
N MET A 53 7.48 10.41 -4.32
CA MET A 53 6.62 11.16 -3.42
C MET A 53 5.26 11.38 -4.06
N GLN A 54 4.23 11.21 -3.25
CA GLN A 54 2.85 11.32 -3.69
C GLN A 54 2.06 11.91 -2.53
N TRP A 55 1.21 12.91 -2.77
CA TRP A 55 0.35 13.47 -1.72
C TRP A 55 -1.13 13.13 -1.94
N GLU A 56 -1.53 12.90 -3.19
CA GLU A 56 -2.89 12.52 -3.54
C GLU A 56 -3.03 11.03 -3.76
N VAL A 57 -4.18 10.50 -3.37
CA VAL A 57 -4.65 9.19 -3.80
C VAL A 57 -4.96 9.18 -5.31
N THR A 58 -4.69 8.07 -5.99
CA THR A 58 -5.22 7.85 -7.34
C THR A 58 -6.64 7.28 -7.24
N ASN A 59 -7.60 7.88 -7.93
CA ASN A 59 -8.98 7.40 -7.98
C ASN A 59 -9.58 7.53 -9.39
N GLY A 60 -10.60 6.71 -9.67
CA GLY A 60 -11.41 6.82 -10.88
C GLY A 60 -10.71 6.42 -12.18
N GLY A 61 -9.87 5.37 -12.15
CA GLY A 61 -9.23 4.82 -13.35
C GLY A 61 -7.70 4.76 -13.31
N CYS A 62 -7.12 4.76 -14.52
CA CYS A 62 -5.67 4.76 -14.78
C CYS A 62 -5.22 6.11 -15.39
N PRO A 63 -5.14 7.20 -14.61
CA PRO A 63 -4.75 8.49 -15.16
C PRO A 63 -3.28 8.48 -15.60
N ILE A 64 -3.04 8.66 -16.89
CA ILE A 64 -1.68 8.72 -17.45
C ILE A 64 -1.02 10.05 -17.05
N GLY A 65 0.19 9.98 -16.50
CA GLY A 65 0.97 11.17 -16.15
C GLY A 65 0.45 11.91 -14.91
N LYS A 66 -0.29 11.23 -14.02
CA LYS A 66 -0.64 11.81 -12.72
C LYS A 66 0.65 12.10 -11.94
N ASP A 67 0.77 13.34 -11.50
CA ASP A 67 1.89 13.86 -10.75
C ASP A 67 1.36 14.83 -9.72
N SER A 68 1.22 14.33 -8.49
CA SER A 68 0.73 15.13 -7.39
C SER A 68 1.87 15.97 -6.79
N CYS A 69 3.13 15.54 -6.93
CA CYS A 69 4.31 16.18 -6.38
C CYS A 69 5.31 16.62 -7.48
N PRO A 70 4.99 17.66 -8.28
CA PRO A 70 5.74 18.00 -9.49
C PRO A 70 7.15 18.56 -9.24
N ASP A 71 7.43 18.98 -8.01
CA ASP A 71 8.76 19.44 -7.60
C ASP A 71 9.65 18.29 -7.09
N GLU A 72 9.09 17.07 -6.96
CA GLU A 72 9.79 15.85 -6.58
C GLU A 72 10.00 14.91 -7.80
N PRO A 73 11.02 14.03 -7.78
CA PRO A 73 11.29 13.15 -8.91
C PRO A 73 10.27 12.00 -9.00
N GLY A 74 9.65 11.86 -10.17
CA GLY A 74 8.84 10.69 -10.52
C GLY A 74 7.41 11.06 -10.89
N LEU A 75 6.56 10.04 -11.03
CA LEU A 75 5.11 10.19 -11.19
C LEU A 75 4.43 9.41 -10.09
N ASP A 76 3.16 9.74 -9.82
CA ASP A 76 2.34 9.02 -8.85
C ASP A 76 2.29 7.52 -9.18
N SER A 77 2.13 6.71 -8.14
CA SER A 77 2.27 5.25 -8.13
C SER A 77 1.09 4.49 -8.75
N ILE A 78 0.55 4.96 -9.88
CA ILE A 78 -0.68 4.46 -10.52
C ILE A 78 -0.66 2.96 -10.89
N HIS A 79 0.54 2.37 -11.00
CA HIS A 79 0.74 0.96 -11.37
C HIS A 79 1.08 0.05 -10.19
N ARG A 80 1.16 0.60 -8.98
CA ARG A 80 1.64 -0.14 -7.82
C ARG A 80 0.50 -0.62 -6.96
N TYR A 81 0.65 -1.81 -6.38
CA TYR A 81 -0.40 -2.40 -5.55
C TYR A 81 -0.77 -1.55 -4.34
N MET A 82 0.12 -0.68 -3.86
CA MET A 82 -0.12 0.15 -2.68
C MET A 82 -0.81 1.50 -2.99
N ASP A 83 -1.14 1.81 -4.25
CA ASP A 83 -2.05 2.92 -4.58
C ASP A 83 -3.51 2.43 -4.67
N TYR A 84 -4.45 3.33 -4.85
CA TYR A 84 -5.90 3.11 -5.02
C TYR A 84 -6.37 3.29 -6.48
N ALA A 85 -5.44 3.34 -7.43
CA ALA A 85 -5.78 3.26 -8.85
C ALA A 85 -6.64 2.03 -9.14
N ASP A 86 -7.45 2.10 -10.20
CA ASP A 86 -8.36 1.00 -10.55
C ASP A 86 -7.59 -0.32 -10.74
N HIS A 87 -8.27 -1.44 -10.49
CA HIS A 87 -7.62 -2.75 -10.50
C HIS A 87 -6.96 -3.08 -11.85
N ASP A 88 -7.44 -2.57 -12.98
CA ASP A 88 -6.78 -2.76 -14.28
C ASP A 88 -5.39 -2.08 -14.37
N CYS A 89 -5.09 -1.10 -13.53
CA CYS A 89 -3.86 -0.31 -13.58
C CYS A 89 -2.74 -0.91 -12.72
N VAL A 90 -3.08 -1.47 -11.55
CA VAL A 90 -2.10 -1.89 -10.55
C VAL A 90 -1.56 -3.29 -10.83
N ILE A 91 -0.24 -3.44 -10.91
CA ILE A 91 0.40 -4.67 -11.42
C ILE A 91 1.67 -5.09 -10.67
N GLU A 92 2.23 -4.26 -9.80
CA GLU A 92 3.54 -4.55 -9.21
C GLU A 92 3.77 -3.97 -7.80
N PHE A 93 4.76 -4.55 -7.11
CA PHE A 93 5.48 -3.92 -6.02
C PHE A 93 6.83 -3.42 -6.54
N THR A 94 7.41 -2.42 -5.89
CA THR A 94 8.80 -2.04 -6.17
C THR A 94 9.79 -2.99 -5.49
N PRO A 95 11.05 -3.09 -5.97
CA PRO A 95 12.10 -3.81 -5.25
C PRO A 95 12.27 -3.34 -3.79
N GLY A 96 12.16 -2.04 -3.52
CA GLY A 96 12.22 -1.48 -2.18
C GLY A 96 11.06 -1.94 -1.29
N GLN A 97 9.85 -2.02 -1.85
CA GLN A 97 8.69 -2.56 -1.15
C GLN A 97 8.90 -4.04 -0.80
N GLU A 98 9.46 -4.85 -1.71
CA GLU A 98 9.80 -6.25 -1.40
C GLU A 98 10.80 -6.37 -0.24
N VAL A 99 11.87 -5.57 -0.26
CA VAL A 99 12.87 -5.54 0.82
C VAL A 99 12.21 -5.20 2.16
N ARG A 100 11.32 -4.19 2.17
CA ARG A 100 10.59 -3.78 3.37
C ARG A 100 9.65 -4.88 3.87
N MET A 101 8.93 -5.55 2.97
CA MET A 101 8.05 -6.67 3.30
C MET A 101 8.81 -7.82 3.97
N HIS A 102 9.98 -8.19 3.43
CA HIS A 102 10.84 -9.20 4.03
C HIS A 102 11.34 -8.78 5.42
N SER A 103 11.83 -7.55 5.56
CA SER A 103 12.32 -7.01 6.84
C SER A 103 11.21 -7.01 7.91
N SER A 104 10.00 -6.59 7.55
CA SER A 104 8.83 -6.60 8.43
C SER A 104 8.41 -8.01 8.83
N PHE A 105 8.42 -8.97 7.90
CA PHE A 105 8.14 -10.37 8.22
C PHE A 105 9.16 -10.94 9.20
N ASP A 106 10.46 -10.76 8.91
CA ASP A 106 11.54 -11.28 9.73
C ASP A 106 11.53 -10.68 11.15
N THR A 107 11.26 -9.38 11.25
CA THR A 107 11.25 -8.67 12.53
C THR A 107 10.02 -8.97 13.37
N LEU A 108 8.83 -8.98 12.74
CA LEU A 108 7.58 -8.99 13.49
C LEU A 108 6.96 -10.38 13.57
N ARG A 109 7.21 -11.28 12.61
CA ARG A 109 6.35 -12.46 12.38
C ARG A 109 7.07 -13.78 12.43
N LYS A 110 8.33 -13.82 12.01
CA LYS A 110 9.14 -15.03 11.98
C LYS A 110 9.18 -15.69 13.36
N GLY A 111 8.91 -16.99 13.39
CA GLY A 111 8.93 -17.78 14.63
C GLY A 111 7.72 -17.55 15.56
N ARG A 112 6.73 -16.74 15.18
CA ARG A 112 5.47 -16.67 15.93
C ARG A 112 4.69 -17.96 15.76
N SER A 113 4.78 -18.85 16.75
CA SER A 113 3.93 -20.02 16.87
C SER A 113 2.70 -19.69 17.69
N PHE A 114 1.52 -19.90 17.10
CA PHE A 114 0.26 -19.81 17.83
C PHE A 114 0.00 -21.14 18.53
N ASP A 115 0.25 -21.19 19.84
CA ASP A 115 -0.05 -22.36 20.65
C ASP A 115 -1.53 -22.34 21.04
N ILE A 116 -2.33 -23.13 20.32
CA ILE A 116 -3.77 -23.22 20.55
C ILE A 116 -4.11 -23.71 21.97
N HIS A 117 -3.15 -24.34 22.67
CA HIS A 117 -3.33 -24.88 24.01
C HIS A 117 -2.96 -23.88 25.12
N LYS A 118 -2.37 -22.73 24.77
CA LYS A 118 -2.08 -21.63 25.71
C LYS A 118 -3.14 -20.53 25.73
N LEU A 119 -4.10 -20.58 24.81
CA LEU A 119 -5.26 -19.73 24.87
C LEU A 119 -6.31 -20.47 25.69
N GLY A 120 -6.64 -19.90 26.85
CA GLY A 120 -7.73 -20.41 27.68
C GLY A 120 -9.03 -20.52 26.87
N PRO A 121 -10.01 -21.30 27.37
CA PRO A 121 -11.29 -21.48 26.68
C PRO A 121 -11.92 -20.13 26.35
N ILE A 122 -12.49 -20.06 25.15
CA ILE A 122 -13.17 -18.89 24.56
C ILE A 122 -14.41 -18.56 25.38
#